data_AF-A0A355BIF3-F1
#
_entry.id   AF-A0A355BIF3-F1
#
_cell.length_a   1.000
_cell.length_b   1.000
_cell.length_c   1.000
_cell.angle_alpha   90.00
_cell.angle_beta   90.00
_cell.angle_gamma   90.00
#
_symmetry.space_group_name_H-M   'P 1'
#
loop_
_entity.id
_entity.type
_entity.pdbx_description
1 polymer ?
#
loop_
_entity_poly.entity_id
_entity_poly.type
_entity_poly.pdbx_seq_one_letter_code
_entity_poly.pdbx_strand_id
1 'polypeptide(L)'
;MPQLDQSLEGKVNVPTEPSPTLCGPARLCLRGVRREHRAIGLVEAEPRIRVAGEEFSALELSLQLSAQAEYVRLPDGRVAADLLREAGLAGFGRAVDGATLAPFPLGPEAVLWHDFSQVPGPWQDILPLGLQPPATGSLCKNAYNHLEWLRTWGFSGGLVGTLHKVGTPLIKWLKDYANRVEQAAVLIIGTITVQNYINRLADGELIWRLDDATNQKEPKLGMLNLVTPELLEKAPSIAKANWDIVCLINADSFLATKSTRLFGILHTMPKALFVGLFAGLAFREREAARDACASLLGISPVSPTHMIWRYLLRNPAEAAKPLPEPPSAQPGSSETKQNDSPGLAPYSYELRSFLGDAKRYEHVTSPAVPFRAYYHL
;
A
#
# COMPACT_ATOMS: atom_id res chain seq x y z
N MET A 1 37.32 20.02 61.19
CA MET A 1 36.00 20.16 61.84
C MET A 1 35.39 21.46 61.32
N PRO A 2 34.19 21.45 60.73
CA PRO A 2 32.95 20.96 61.37
C PRO A 2 32.25 19.81 60.64
N GLN A 3 31.42 19.10 61.40
CA GLN A 3 30.45 18.09 60.97
C GLN A 3 29.17 18.77 60.50
N LEU A 4 28.49 18.23 59.48
CA LEU A 4 27.05 18.41 59.30
C LEU A 4 26.44 17.25 58.49
N ASP A 5 25.57 16.54 59.21
CA ASP A 5 24.37 15.79 58.83
C ASP A 5 24.36 14.88 57.60
N GLN A 6 24.44 13.58 57.90
CA GLN A 6 23.88 12.51 57.08
C GLN A 6 22.35 12.54 57.22
N SER A 7 21.66 13.10 56.22
CA SER A 7 20.22 12.97 56.08
C SER A 7 19.87 11.58 55.53
N LEU A 8 19.15 10.81 56.35
CA LEU A 8 18.46 9.57 56.00
C LEU A 8 17.42 9.83 54.91
N GLU A 9 17.75 9.57 53.64
CA GLU A 9 16.75 9.39 52.59
C GLU A 9 16.13 7.99 52.73
N GLY A 10 15.03 7.94 53.47
CA GLY A 10 14.12 6.79 53.44
C GLY A 10 13.55 6.64 52.03
N LYS A 11 13.99 5.62 51.31
CA LYS A 11 13.26 5.10 50.14
C LYS A 11 11.89 4.63 50.61
N VAL A 12 10.88 5.48 50.41
CA VAL A 12 9.48 5.07 50.49
C VAL A 12 9.26 4.07 49.36
N ASN A 13 9.35 2.78 49.67
CA ASN A 13 8.78 1.72 48.85
C ASN A 13 7.27 1.92 48.88
N VAL A 14 6.76 2.72 47.94
CA VAL A 14 5.33 2.73 47.63
C VAL A 14 5.01 1.31 47.16
N PRO A 15 4.07 0.59 47.80
CA PRO A 15 3.61 -0.68 47.29
C PRO A 15 2.97 -0.41 45.94
N THR A 16 3.62 -0.85 44.86
CA THR A 16 3.01 -0.82 43.53
C THR A 16 1.81 -1.76 43.60
N GLU A 17 0.60 -1.21 43.67
CA GLU A 17 -0.61 -2.01 43.56
C GLU A 17 -0.50 -2.89 42.31
N PRO A 18 -0.89 -4.18 42.39
CA PRO A 18 -0.83 -5.05 41.25
C PRO A 18 -1.68 -4.46 40.14
N SER A 19 -1.07 -4.20 38.98
CA SER A 19 -1.76 -3.66 37.81
C SER A 19 -3.04 -4.46 37.56
N PRO A 20 -4.18 -3.80 37.30
CA PRO A 20 -5.46 -4.47 37.17
C PRO A 20 -5.37 -5.54 36.09
N THR A 21 -5.91 -6.73 36.38
CA THR A 21 -6.00 -7.80 35.40
C THR A 21 -7.21 -7.53 34.52
N LEU A 22 -6.98 -7.35 33.22
CA LEU A 22 -8.04 -7.22 32.24
C LEU A 22 -8.68 -8.61 32.04
N CYS A 23 -9.98 -8.68 32.29
CA CYS A 23 -10.78 -9.90 32.19
C CYS A 23 -11.79 -9.76 31.04
N GLY A 24 -12.03 -10.86 30.32
CA GLY A 24 -12.98 -10.91 29.20
C GLY A 24 -12.45 -11.76 28.06
N PRO A 25 -13.27 -12.08 27.04
CA PRO A 25 -12.80 -12.85 25.90
C PRO A 25 -11.75 -12.05 25.10
N ALA A 26 -10.61 -12.69 24.82
CA ALA A 26 -9.64 -12.19 23.87
C ALA A 26 -9.99 -12.66 22.46
N ARG A 27 -9.86 -11.77 21.46
CA ARG A 27 -10.05 -12.12 20.05
C ARG A 27 -8.89 -11.61 19.21
N LEU A 28 -8.36 -12.46 18.35
CA LEU A 28 -7.40 -12.07 17.33
C LEU A 28 -8.16 -11.58 16.08
N CYS A 29 -7.92 -10.34 15.71
CA CYS A 29 -8.64 -9.63 14.65
C CYS A 29 -7.65 -9.03 13.64
N LEU A 30 -8.15 -8.69 12.44
CA LEU A 30 -7.42 -7.87 11.49
C LEU A 30 -8.00 -6.46 11.46
N ARG A 31 -7.13 -5.44 11.51
CA ARG A 31 -7.52 -4.05 11.33
C ARG A 31 -6.95 -3.49 10.04
N GLY A 32 -7.80 -2.93 9.20
CA GLY A 32 -7.35 -2.12 8.07
C GLY A 32 -6.72 -0.82 8.59
N VAL A 33 -5.46 -0.58 8.25
CA VAL A 33 -4.73 0.65 8.61
C VAL A 33 -4.16 1.29 7.35
N ARG A 34 -4.41 2.58 7.19
CA ARG A 34 -3.78 3.39 6.14
C ARG A 34 -2.46 3.92 6.66
N ARG A 35 -1.36 3.53 6.03
CA ARG A 35 -0.04 4.15 6.16
C ARG A 35 0.21 5.08 4.99
N GLU A 36 1.23 5.91 5.11
CA GLU A 36 1.63 6.83 4.05
C GLU A 36 3.15 6.84 3.94
N HIS A 37 3.64 6.71 2.71
CA HIS A 37 5.06 6.82 2.38
C HIS A 37 5.22 7.78 1.20
N ARG A 38 6.07 8.81 1.35
CA ARG A 38 6.28 9.85 0.33
C ARG A 38 4.96 10.42 -0.21
N ALA A 39 4.05 10.73 0.71
CA ALA A 39 2.70 11.19 0.41
C ALA A 39 1.90 10.27 -0.53
N ILE A 40 2.13 8.96 -0.52
CA ILE A 40 1.32 7.95 -1.21
C ILE A 40 0.87 6.94 -0.16
N GLY A 41 -0.44 6.64 -0.16
CA GLY A 41 -1.03 5.69 0.77
C GLY A 41 -0.55 4.27 0.53
N LEU A 42 -0.59 3.48 1.60
CA LEU A 42 -0.54 2.02 1.55
C LEU A 42 -1.53 1.53 2.60
N VAL A 43 -2.41 0.60 2.22
CA VAL A 43 -3.34 0.00 3.19
C VAL A 43 -2.80 -1.36 3.58
N GLU A 44 -2.78 -1.62 4.87
CA GLU A 44 -2.32 -2.89 5.43
C GLU A 44 -3.39 -3.49 6.36
N ALA A 45 -3.45 -4.81 6.42
CA ALA A 45 -4.12 -5.54 7.48
C ALA A 45 -3.13 -5.74 8.62
N GLU A 46 -3.39 -5.09 9.75
CA GLU A 46 -2.59 -5.20 10.95
C GLU A 46 -3.27 -6.15 11.95
N PRO A 47 -2.58 -7.22 12.37
CA PRO A 47 -3.07 -8.11 13.42
C PRO A 47 -3.22 -7.39 14.77
N ARG A 48 -4.42 -7.46 15.35
CA ARG A 48 -4.76 -6.84 16.64
C ARG A 48 -5.36 -7.87 17.58
N ILE A 49 -5.13 -7.69 18.88
CA ILE A 49 -5.85 -8.41 19.93
C ILE A 49 -6.88 -7.47 20.52
N ARG A 50 -8.15 -7.89 20.56
CA ARG A 50 -9.21 -7.20 21.26
C ARG A 50 -9.51 -7.90 22.59
N VAL A 51 -9.37 -7.20 23.70
CA VAL A 51 -9.66 -7.68 25.07
C VAL A 51 -10.37 -6.57 25.83
N ALA A 52 -11.46 -6.90 26.53
CA ALA A 52 -12.23 -5.94 27.34
C ALA A 52 -12.68 -4.65 26.58
N GLY A 53 -12.83 -4.73 25.25
CA GLY A 53 -13.22 -3.60 24.40
C GLY A 53 -12.06 -2.73 23.90
N GLU A 54 -10.83 -3.01 24.35
CA GLU A 54 -9.61 -2.32 23.92
C GLU A 54 -8.84 -3.12 22.87
N GLU A 55 -8.03 -2.43 22.07
CA GLU A 55 -7.29 -3.00 20.94
C GLU A 55 -5.78 -2.81 21.12
N PHE A 56 -5.04 -3.92 21.06
CA PHE A 56 -3.59 -3.95 21.23
C PHE A 56 -2.90 -4.55 20.01
N SER A 57 -1.63 -4.20 19.80
CA SER A 57 -0.79 -4.80 18.74
C SER A 57 -0.56 -6.29 19.04
N ALA A 58 -1.03 -7.18 18.16
CA ALA A 58 -0.82 -8.61 18.36
C ALA A 58 0.67 -8.97 18.27
N LEU A 59 1.43 -8.28 17.41
CA LEU A 59 2.87 -8.48 17.26
C LEU A 59 3.62 -8.17 18.55
N GLU A 60 3.34 -7.03 19.19
CA GLU A 60 3.99 -6.63 20.44
C GLU A 60 3.69 -7.61 21.58
N LEU A 61 2.42 -8.03 21.70
CA LEU A 61 2.02 -9.01 22.71
C LEU A 61 2.68 -10.37 22.47
N SER A 62 2.78 -10.79 21.21
CA SER A 62 3.46 -12.03 20.82
C SER A 62 4.95 -12.02 21.15
N LEU A 63 5.62 -10.87 20.99
CA LEU A 63 7.01 -10.70 21.40
C LEU A 63 7.15 -10.80 22.92
N GLN A 64 6.23 -10.22 23.69
CA GLN A 64 6.23 -10.37 25.15
C GLN A 64 5.98 -11.83 25.60
N LEU A 65 5.07 -12.54 24.94
CA LEU A 65 4.78 -13.96 25.23
C LEU A 65 5.99 -14.89 25.05
N SER A 66 6.96 -14.50 24.21
CA SER A 66 8.18 -15.29 23.99
C SER A 66 9.03 -15.46 25.25
N ALA A 67 8.87 -14.55 26.23
CA ALA A 67 9.53 -14.63 27.52
C ALA A 67 8.90 -15.66 28.48
N GLN A 68 7.90 -16.42 28.04
CA GLN A 68 7.17 -17.43 28.83
C GLN A 68 6.54 -16.88 30.13
N ALA A 69 6.16 -15.60 30.14
CA ALA A 69 5.48 -15.01 31.28
C ALA A 69 4.05 -15.56 31.43
N GLU A 70 3.58 -15.71 32.67
CA GLU A 70 2.18 -16.05 32.99
C GLU A 70 1.23 -14.90 32.61
N TYR A 71 1.72 -13.66 32.67
CA TYR A 71 0.98 -12.45 32.32
C TYR A 71 1.77 -11.59 31.35
N VAL A 72 1.05 -10.98 30.40
CA VAL A 72 1.57 -9.98 29.48
C VAL A 72 1.14 -8.59 29.95
N ARG A 73 2.06 -7.63 29.90
CA ARG A 73 1.78 -6.24 30.32
C ARG A 73 1.12 -5.47 29.19
N LEU A 74 0.08 -4.73 29.56
CA LEU A 74 -0.68 -3.82 28.71
C LEU A 74 -0.56 -2.40 29.28
N PRO A 75 -0.82 -1.34 28.50
CA PRO A 75 -0.87 0.03 29.01
C PRO A 75 -1.79 0.19 30.23
N ASP A 76 -2.98 -0.40 30.16
CA ASP A 76 -4.04 -0.26 31.16
C ASP A 76 -4.17 -1.45 32.11
N GLY A 77 -3.16 -2.34 32.15
CA GLY A 77 -3.19 -3.49 33.04
C GLY A 77 -2.32 -4.66 32.62
N ARG A 78 -2.81 -5.87 32.89
CA ARG A 78 -2.18 -7.12 32.45
C ARG A 78 -3.22 -8.12 31.99
N VAL A 79 -2.82 -9.03 31.12
CA VAL A 79 -3.67 -10.11 30.61
C VAL A 79 -2.97 -11.45 30.79
N ALA A 80 -3.74 -12.50 31.12
CA ALA A 80 -3.21 -13.85 31.24
C ALA A 80 -2.70 -14.35 29.88
N ALA A 81 -1.52 -14.97 29.88
CA ALA A 81 -0.92 -15.49 28.66
C ALA A 81 -1.76 -16.59 28.02
N ASP A 82 -2.43 -17.43 28.82
CA ASP A 82 -3.30 -18.50 28.33
C ASP A 82 -4.50 -17.95 27.56
N LEU A 83 -5.10 -16.85 28.02
CA LEU A 83 -6.18 -16.19 27.32
C LEU A 83 -5.75 -15.69 25.92
N LEU A 84 -4.52 -15.18 25.80
CA LEU A 84 -3.97 -14.77 24.50
C LEU A 84 -3.72 -15.98 23.57
N ARG A 85 -3.25 -17.10 24.13
CA ARG A 85 -3.04 -18.36 23.39
C ARG A 85 -4.35 -18.94 22.89
N GLU A 86 -5.39 -18.93 23.74
CA GLU A 86 -6.76 -19.33 23.37
C GLU A 86 -7.33 -18.46 22.25
N ALA A 87 -6.98 -17.18 22.20
CA ALA A 87 -7.36 -16.29 21.10
C ALA A 87 -6.57 -16.54 19.80
N GLY A 88 -5.59 -17.44 19.80
CA GLY A 88 -4.79 -17.79 18.63
C GLY A 88 -3.44 -17.07 18.53
N LEU A 89 -2.98 -16.41 19.60
CA LEU A 89 -1.67 -15.77 19.65
C LEU A 89 -0.58 -16.74 20.11
N ALA A 90 0.56 -16.78 19.43
CA ALA A 90 1.75 -17.51 19.86
C ALA A 90 2.90 -16.54 20.19
N GLY A 91 4.07 -17.07 20.57
CA GLY A 91 5.28 -16.26 20.80
C GLY A 91 6.01 -15.88 19.50
N PHE A 92 6.99 -14.98 19.61
CA PHE A 92 7.94 -14.64 18.54
C PHE A 92 7.33 -14.03 17.26
N GLY A 93 6.27 -13.25 17.42
CA GLY A 93 5.60 -12.56 16.32
C GLY A 93 4.74 -13.46 15.43
N ARG A 94 4.18 -14.54 16.00
CA ARG A 94 3.38 -15.53 15.26
C ARG A 94 2.03 -15.80 15.91
N ALA A 95 1.08 -16.23 15.11
CA ALA A 95 -0.14 -16.88 15.56
C ALA A 95 0.09 -18.37 15.83
N VAL A 96 -0.89 -19.04 16.43
CA VAL A 96 -0.83 -20.47 16.80
C VAL A 96 -0.72 -21.41 15.60
N ASP A 97 -1.17 -20.99 14.43
CA ASP A 97 -1.03 -21.73 13.17
C ASP A 97 0.32 -21.45 12.45
N GLY A 98 1.18 -20.61 13.06
CA GLY A 98 2.47 -20.22 12.53
C GLY A 98 2.45 -18.99 11.61
N ALA A 99 1.27 -18.44 11.30
CA ALA A 99 1.14 -17.23 10.50
C ALA A 99 1.90 -16.06 11.14
N THR A 100 2.50 -15.21 10.31
CA THR A 100 3.22 -14.02 10.80
C THR A 100 2.22 -12.98 11.28
N LEU A 101 2.56 -12.27 12.36
CA LEU A 101 1.78 -11.14 12.86
C LEU A 101 2.26 -9.78 12.33
N ALA A 102 3.22 -9.80 11.40
CA ALA A 102 3.60 -8.59 10.68
C ALA A 102 2.41 -8.07 9.84
N PRO A 103 2.29 -6.74 9.64
CA PRO A 103 1.27 -6.18 8.78
C PRO A 103 1.33 -6.75 7.35
N PHE A 104 0.17 -6.96 6.74
CA PHE A 104 0.07 -7.48 5.37
C PHE A 104 -0.46 -6.40 4.43
N PRO A 105 0.19 -6.12 3.29
CA PRO A 105 -0.33 -5.15 2.33
C PRO A 105 -1.64 -5.65 1.73
N LEU A 106 -2.62 -4.75 1.61
CA LEU A 106 -3.93 -5.03 1.03
C LEU A 106 -4.05 -4.41 -0.36
N GLY A 107 -4.53 -5.22 -1.30
CA GLY A 107 -4.92 -4.74 -2.62
C GLY A 107 -6.23 -3.93 -2.57
N PRO A 108 -6.55 -3.18 -3.64
CA PRO A 108 -7.73 -2.32 -3.68
C PRO A 108 -9.04 -3.09 -3.51
N GLU A 109 -9.11 -4.35 -3.95
CA GLU A 109 -10.25 -5.25 -3.73
C GLU A 109 -10.51 -5.52 -2.24
N ALA A 110 -9.48 -5.98 -1.52
CA ALA A 110 -9.62 -6.25 -0.09
C ALA A 110 -10.09 -5.01 0.68
N VAL A 111 -9.57 -3.84 0.30
CA VAL A 111 -9.91 -2.58 0.95
C VAL A 111 -11.33 -2.10 0.62
N LEU A 112 -11.73 -2.17 -0.65
CA LEU A 112 -13.04 -1.67 -1.09
C LEU A 112 -14.17 -2.53 -0.53
N TRP A 113 -14.02 -3.86 -0.53
CA TRP A 113 -15.04 -4.79 -0.08
C TRP A 113 -14.93 -5.19 1.39
N HIS A 114 -13.93 -4.66 2.12
CA HIS A 114 -13.60 -5.08 3.48
C HIS A 114 -13.41 -6.60 3.62
N ASP A 115 -12.91 -7.24 2.56
CA ASP A 115 -12.71 -8.69 2.49
C ASP A 115 -11.21 -9.00 2.63
N PHE A 116 -10.81 -9.38 3.84
CA PHE A 116 -9.42 -9.75 4.15
C PHE A 116 -9.23 -11.27 4.19
N SER A 117 -10.14 -12.05 3.59
CA SER A 117 -10.09 -13.52 3.57
C SER A 117 -8.79 -14.10 2.97
N GLN A 118 -8.11 -13.32 2.12
CA GLN A 118 -6.83 -13.71 1.52
C GLN A 118 -5.64 -13.55 2.47
N VAL A 119 -5.81 -12.87 3.62
CA VAL A 119 -4.75 -12.72 4.61
C VAL A 119 -4.66 -14.02 5.42
N PRO A 120 -3.52 -14.73 5.40
CA PRO A 120 -3.39 -16.02 6.09
C PRO A 120 -3.31 -15.85 7.61
N GLY A 121 -4.12 -16.59 8.35
CA GLY A 121 -4.07 -16.63 9.82
C GLY A 121 -5.41 -17.01 10.46
N PRO A 122 -5.46 -17.21 11.79
CA PRO A 122 -6.65 -17.65 12.49
C PRO A 122 -7.51 -16.45 12.92
N TRP A 123 -7.81 -15.57 11.97
CA TRP A 123 -8.53 -14.31 12.22
C TRP A 123 -9.97 -14.58 12.61
N GLN A 124 -10.40 -14.01 13.73
CA GLN A 124 -11.75 -14.18 14.26
C GLN A 124 -12.70 -13.05 13.83
N ASP A 125 -12.14 -11.89 13.48
CA ASP A 125 -12.93 -10.71 13.14
C ASP A 125 -12.12 -9.75 12.24
N ILE A 126 -12.84 -8.92 11.48
CA ILE A 126 -12.26 -7.85 10.65
C ILE A 126 -12.79 -6.51 11.15
N LEU A 127 -11.88 -5.61 11.50
CA LEU A 127 -12.22 -4.29 11.99
C LEU A 127 -12.42 -3.33 10.80
N PRO A 128 -13.50 -2.52 10.81
CA PRO A 128 -13.84 -1.68 9.68
C PRO A 128 -12.78 -0.62 9.42
N LEU A 129 -12.43 -0.46 8.15
CA LEU A 129 -11.62 0.66 7.67
C LEU A 129 -12.55 1.80 7.26
N GLY A 130 -12.30 3.00 7.78
CA GLY A 130 -13.04 4.22 7.46
C GLY A 130 -12.74 4.77 6.06
N LEU A 131 -13.06 4.01 5.01
CA LEU A 131 -12.92 4.42 3.61
C LEU A 131 -14.01 5.44 3.25
N GLN A 132 -13.61 6.60 2.75
CA GLN A 132 -14.52 7.65 2.28
C GLN A 132 -14.46 7.78 0.76
N PRO A 133 -15.59 8.00 0.06
CA PRO A 133 -15.57 8.20 -1.38
C PRO A 133 -14.90 9.55 -1.75
N PRO A 134 -14.40 9.68 -2.99
CA PRO A 134 -13.84 10.95 -3.45
C PRO A 134 -14.91 12.06 -3.44
N ALA A 135 -14.56 13.22 -2.92
CA ALA A 135 -15.45 14.39 -2.86
C ALA A 135 -15.96 14.80 -4.26
N THR A 136 -17.21 15.27 -4.32
CA THR A 136 -17.88 15.67 -5.57
C THR A 136 -17.75 17.18 -5.82
N GLY A 137 -17.85 17.58 -7.10
CA GLY A 137 -17.75 18.96 -7.54
C GLY A 137 -17.86 19.11 -9.06
N SER A 138 -17.25 20.18 -9.60
CA SER A 138 -17.14 20.39 -11.05
C SER A 138 -16.27 19.30 -11.70
N LEU A 139 -16.30 19.20 -13.04
CA LEU A 139 -15.49 18.21 -13.79
C LEU A 139 -14.01 18.22 -13.36
N CYS A 140 -13.38 19.40 -13.26
CA CYS A 140 -11.99 19.52 -12.84
C CYS A 140 -11.78 19.10 -11.38
N LYS A 141 -12.71 19.45 -10.47
CA LYS A 141 -12.66 19.03 -9.06
C LYS A 141 -12.83 17.52 -8.93
N ASN A 142 -13.77 16.92 -9.68
CA ASN A 142 -13.99 15.48 -9.69
C ASN A 142 -12.73 14.72 -10.16
N ALA A 143 -12.09 15.19 -11.23
CA ALA A 143 -10.86 14.59 -11.74
C ALA A 143 -9.74 14.66 -10.68
N TYR A 144 -9.51 15.84 -10.11
CA TYR A 144 -8.49 16.05 -9.08
C TYR A 144 -8.77 15.23 -7.81
N ASN A 145 -9.99 15.29 -7.28
CA ASN A 145 -10.38 14.57 -6.06
C ASN A 145 -10.29 13.05 -6.24
N HIS A 146 -10.54 12.55 -7.45
CA HIS A 146 -10.37 11.14 -7.76
C HIS A 146 -8.90 10.72 -7.73
N LEU A 147 -8.02 11.50 -8.35
CA LEU A 147 -6.58 11.26 -8.32
C LEU A 147 -6.01 11.36 -6.89
N GLU A 148 -6.46 12.34 -6.11
CA GLU A 148 -6.11 12.45 -4.69
C GLU A 148 -6.63 11.26 -3.88
N TRP A 149 -7.83 10.77 -4.16
CA TRP A 149 -8.37 9.58 -3.51
C TRP A 149 -7.53 8.34 -3.82
N LEU A 150 -7.21 8.09 -5.09
CA LEU A 150 -6.31 7.01 -5.50
C LEU A 150 -4.95 7.11 -4.79
N ARG A 151 -4.33 8.30 -4.77
CA ARG A 151 -3.07 8.55 -4.06
C ARG A 151 -3.18 8.29 -2.57
N THR A 152 -4.23 8.79 -1.93
CA THR A 152 -4.43 8.71 -0.47
C THR A 152 -4.51 7.27 0.00
N TRP A 153 -5.09 6.39 -0.83
CA TRP A 153 -5.25 4.97 -0.54
C TRP A 153 -4.21 4.05 -1.22
N GLY A 154 -3.32 4.60 -2.05
CA GLY A 154 -2.31 3.81 -2.78
C GLY A 154 -2.86 2.97 -3.92
N PHE A 155 -4.04 3.31 -4.44
CA PHE A 155 -4.69 2.52 -5.47
C PHE A 155 -4.23 2.92 -6.86
N SER A 156 -3.59 2.00 -7.56
CA SER A 156 -3.33 2.19 -8.99
C SER A 156 -4.65 2.27 -9.74
N GLY A 157 -4.81 3.30 -10.58
CA GLY A 157 -6.10 3.60 -11.18
C GLY A 157 -5.98 4.62 -12.31
N GLY A 158 -6.98 5.48 -12.46
CA GLY A 158 -6.95 6.44 -13.55
C GLY A 158 -8.22 7.22 -13.81
N LEU A 159 -8.16 8.01 -14.88
CA LEU A 159 -9.26 8.80 -15.39
C LEU A 159 -9.69 8.31 -16.76
N VAL A 160 -10.98 8.45 -17.04
CA VAL A 160 -11.56 8.23 -18.37
C VAL A 160 -11.90 9.59 -18.96
N GLY A 161 -11.34 9.89 -20.13
CA GLY A 161 -11.55 11.13 -20.84
C GLY A 161 -10.34 11.53 -21.69
N THR A 162 -10.52 12.55 -22.52
CA THR A 162 -9.44 13.08 -23.34
C THR A 162 -8.53 13.98 -22.51
N LEU A 163 -7.24 14.01 -22.86
CA LEU A 163 -6.26 14.92 -22.25
C LEU A 163 -6.69 16.39 -22.33
N HIS A 164 -7.46 16.77 -23.34
CA HIS A 164 -8.02 18.12 -23.43
C HIS A 164 -9.00 18.45 -22.29
N LYS A 165 -9.82 17.47 -21.86
CA LYS A 165 -10.84 17.67 -20.81
C LYS A 165 -10.26 17.56 -19.40
N VAL A 166 -9.32 16.63 -19.19
CA VAL A 166 -8.82 16.30 -17.85
C VAL A 166 -7.32 16.57 -17.65
N GLY A 167 -6.63 17.13 -18.65
CA GLY A 167 -5.21 17.44 -18.57
C GLY A 167 -4.89 18.51 -17.53
N THR A 168 -5.65 19.61 -17.49
CA THR A 168 -5.45 20.67 -16.48
C THR A 168 -5.53 20.15 -15.03
N PRO A 169 -6.58 19.42 -14.61
CA PRO A 169 -6.62 18.88 -13.25
C PRO A 169 -5.55 17.80 -13.00
N LEU A 170 -5.17 17.01 -14.00
CA LEU A 170 -4.06 16.05 -13.88
C LEU A 170 -2.72 16.74 -13.62
N ILE A 171 -2.36 17.76 -14.40
CA ILE A 171 -1.11 18.49 -14.24
C ILE A 171 -1.09 19.25 -12.91
N LYS A 172 -2.22 19.86 -12.52
CA LYS A 172 -2.35 20.48 -11.21
C LYS A 172 -2.08 19.47 -10.09
N TRP A 173 -2.69 18.29 -10.16
CA TRP A 173 -2.49 17.22 -9.18
C TRP A 173 -1.02 16.77 -9.10
N LEU A 174 -0.34 16.59 -10.24
CA LEU A 174 1.07 16.23 -10.27
C LEU A 174 1.99 17.34 -9.72
N LYS A 175 1.70 18.62 -10.01
CA LYS A 175 2.43 19.75 -9.43
C LYS A 175 2.22 19.83 -7.91
N ASP A 176 0.99 19.67 -7.45
CA ASP A 176 0.68 19.66 -6.01
C ASP A 176 1.39 18.51 -5.30
N TYR A 177 1.49 17.32 -5.91
CA TYR A 177 2.29 16.21 -5.39
C TYR A 177 3.78 16.54 -5.35
N ALA A 178 4.34 17.04 -6.46
CA ALA A 178 5.74 17.42 -6.58
C ALA A 178 6.14 18.44 -5.49
N ASN A 179 5.27 19.40 -5.20
CA ASN A 179 5.51 20.40 -4.17
C ASN A 179 5.41 19.86 -2.73
N ARG A 180 4.77 18.71 -2.50
CA ARG A 180 4.63 18.08 -1.17
C ARG A 180 5.79 17.16 -0.82
N VAL A 181 6.49 16.62 -1.82
CA VAL A 181 7.48 15.56 -1.63
C VAL A 181 8.85 16.05 -2.08
N GLU A 182 9.80 16.05 -1.15
CA GLU A 182 11.18 16.33 -1.47
C GLU A 182 11.72 15.28 -2.45
N GLN A 183 12.32 15.74 -3.55
CA GLN A 183 12.81 14.88 -4.63
C GLN A 183 11.72 13.97 -5.22
N ALA A 184 10.51 14.51 -5.45
CA ALA A 184 9.46 13.77 -6.13
C ALA A 184 9.95 13.18 -7.46
N ALA A 185 9.62 11.91 -7.73
CA ALA A 185 10.00 11.22 -8.96
C ALA A 185 8.75 10.79 -9.72
N VAL A 186 8.26 11.65 -10.62
CA VAL A 186 7.10 11.35 -11.48
C VAL A 186 7.55 11.09 -12.90
N LEU A 187 7.09 9.98 -13.48
CA LEU A 187 7.27 9.65 -14.89
C LEU A 187 5.93 9.73 -15.63
N ILE A 188 5.87 10.47 -16.73
CA ILE A 188 4.71 10.59 -17.59
C ILE A 188 5.08 10.04 -18.97
N ILE A 189 4.38 9.00 -19.37
CA ILE A 189 4.61 8.24 -20.60
C ILE A 189 3.53 8.63 -21.61
N GLY A 190 3.96 9.09 -22.77
CA GLY A 190 3.05 9.46 -23.85
C GLY A 190 3.79 9.83 -25.14
N THR A 191 3.04 9.92 -26.24
CA THR A 191 3.60 10.34 -27.53
C THR A 191 4.16 11.77 -27.46
N ILE A 192 5.01 12.15 -28.42
CA ILE A 192 5.57 13.50 -28.53
C ILE A 192 4.45 14.57 -28.54
N THR A 193 3.33 14.31 -29.22
CA THR A 193 2.17 15.21 -29.24
C THR A 193 1.57 15.41 -27.85
N VAL A 194 1.40 14.32 -27.09
CA VAL A 194 0.93 14.37 -25.70
C VAL A 194 1.90 15.17 -24.83
N GLN A 195 3.20 14.90 -24.95
CA GLN A 195 4.23 15.59 -24.18
C GLN A 195 4.27 17.10 -24.48
N ASN A 196 4.10 17.49 -25.75
CA ASN A 196 3.97 18.89 -26.15
C ASN A 196 2.75 19.55 -25.52
N TYR A 197 1.63 18.85 -25.47
CA TYR A 197 0.42 19.36 -24.85
C TYR A 197 0.57 19.51 -23.32
N ILE A 198 1.11 18.50 -22.64
CA ILE A 198 1.40 18.55 -21.21
C ILE A 198 2.36 19.69 -20.87
N ASN A 199 3.41 19.87 -21.66
CA ASN A 199 4.36 20.96 -21.45
C ASN A 199 3.70 22.34 -21.53
N ARG A 200 2.72 22.52 -22.43
CA ARG A 200 1.91 23.74 -22.51
C ARG A 200 1.00 23.91 -21.30
N LEU A 201 0.36 22.84 -20.83
CA LEU A 201 -0.51 22.88 -19.65
C LEU A 201 0.25 23.16 -18.35
N ALA A 202 1.53 22.80 -18.29
CA ALA A 202 2.38 23.02 -17.14
C ALA A 202 3.16 24.33 -17.19
N ASP A 203 2.97 25.15 -18.22
CA ASP A 203 3.73 26.38 -18.46
C ASP A 203 5.26 26.16 -18.51
N GLY A 204 5.70 24.96 -18.89
CA GLY A 204 7.11 24.58 -19.00
C GLY A 204 7.88 24.41 -17.68
N GLU A 205 7.29 24.77 -16.54
CA GLU A 205 7.95 24.67 -15.23
C GLU A 205 7.94 23.23 -14.71
N LEU A 206 9.05 22.81 -14.06
CA LEU A 206 9.21 21.52 -13.38
C LEU A 206 9.19 20.27 -14.27
N ILE A 207 9.07 20.44 -15.60
CA ILE A 207 9.03 19.35 -16.56
C ILE A 207 10.38 19.15 -17.24
N TRP A 208 10.94 17.96 -17.07
CA TRP A 208 12.07 17.47 -17.84
C TRP A 208 11.62 16.50 -18.91
N ARG A 209 12.05 16.74 -20.15
CA ARG A 209 11.90 15.77 -21.24
C ARG A 209 13.13 14.88 -21.23
N LEU A 210 12.92 13.60 -21.01
CA LEU A 210 13.99 12.62 -21.14
C LEU A 210 14.25 12.43 -22.63
N ASP A 211 15.49 12.63 -23.03
CA ASP A 211 15.96 12.46 -24.40
C ASP A 211 16.80 11.18 -24.54
N ASP A 212 17.00 10.77 -25.79
CA ASP A 212 17.74 9.56 -26.18
C ASP A 212 19.26 9.75 -26.02
N ALA A 213 19.69 10.41 -24.93
CA ALA A 213 21.09 10.58 -24.58
C ALA A 213 21.69 9.23 -24.14
N THR A 214 21.85 8.37 -25.14
CA THR A 214 22.42 7.02 -25.20
C THR A 214 23.80 6.85 -24.53
N ASN A 215 24.34 7.87 -23.87
CA ASN A 215 25.64 7.88 -23.22
C ASN A 215 25.66 8.43 -21.78
N GLN A 216 24.53 8.83 -21.19
CA GLN A 216 24.53 9.16 -19.76
C GLN A 216 24.28 7.89 -18.94
N LYS A 217 25.28 7.49 -18.13
CA LYS A 217 25.15 6.36 -17.19
C LYS A 217 23.95 6.51 -16.26
N GLU A 218 23.58 7.74 -15.94
CA GLU A 218 22.41 8.09 -15.14
C GLU A 218 21.71 9.31 -15.76
N PRO A 219 20.45 9.19 -16.19
CA PRO A 219 19.71 10.34 -16.70
C PRO A 219 19.48 11.35 -15.58
N LYS A 220 19.70 12.64 -15.85
CA LYS A 220 19.29 13.69 -14.91
C LYS A 220 17.77 13.71 -14.82
N LEU A 221 17.25 13.25 -13.69
CA LEU A 221 15.81 13.21 -13.45
C LEU A 221 15.33 14.52 -12.84
N GLY A 222 14.20 14.97 -13.38
CA GLY A 222 13.41 16.04 -12.84
C GLY A 222 12.37 15.61 -11.83
N MET A 223 11.56 16.56 -11.36
CA MET A 223 10.38 16.23 -10.57
C MET A 223 9.29 15.59 -11.42
N LEU A 224 8.98 16.20 -12.58
CA LEU A 224 8.09 15.65 -13.58
C LEU A 224 8.89 15.30 -14.83
N ASN A 225 8.88 14.03 -15.23
CA ASN A 225 9.68 13.53 -16.34
C ASN A 225 8.77 13.05 -17.47
N LEU A 226 9.01 13.52 -18.70
CA LEU A 226 8.29 13.06 -19.89
C LEU A 226 9.14 12.08 -20.67
N VAL A 227 8.55 10.95 -21.07
CA VAL A 227 9.22 9.94 -21.89
C VAL A 227 8.27 9.38 -22.95
N THR A 228 8.78 9.07 -24.13
CA THR A 228 8.00 8.32 -25.12
C THR A 228 8.04 6.82 -24.79
N PRO A 229 7.00 6.05 -25.17
CA PRO A 229 7.04 4.59 -25.05
C PRO A 229 8.28 3.97 -25.70
N GLU A 230 8.65 4.44 -26.89
CA GLU A 230 9.78 3.91 -27.65
C GLU A 230 11.12 4.17 -26.97
N LEU A 231 11.28 5.35 -26.34
CA LEU A 231 12.47 5.67 -25.57
C LEU A 231 12.54 4.86 -24.28
N LEU A 232 11.41 4.71 -23.58
CA LEU A 232 11.34 3.89 -22.37
C LEU A 232 11.74 2.43 -22.64
N GLU A 233 11.35 1.89 -23.79
CA GLU A 233 11.77 0.56 -24.22
C GLU A 233 13.29 0.44 -24.45
N LYS A 234 13.91 1.51 -24.95
CA LYS A 234 15.34 1.56 -25.30
C LYS A 234 16.26 1.97 -24.15
N ALA A 235 15.72 2.55 -23.07
CA ALA A 235 16.49 3.12 -21.96
C ALA A 235 16.25 2.37 -20.63
N PRO A 236 16.99 1.26 -20.35
CA PRO A 236 16.83 0.47 -19.13
C PRO A 236 17.07 1.24 -17.84
N SER A 237 17.88 2.30 -17.86
CA SER A 237 18.13 3.15 -16.68
C SER A 237 16.86 3.84 -16.19
N ILE A 238 16.04 4.36 -17.11
CA ILE A 238 14.73 4.97 -16.80
C ILE A 238 13.78 3.91 -16.24
N ALA A 239 13.76 2.72 -16.84
CA ALA A 239 12.91 1.60 -16.39
C ALA A 239 13.26 1.05 -15.00
N LYS A 240 14.53 1.15 -14.61
CA LYS A 240 15.05 0.65 -13.32
C LYS A 240 15.03 1.71 -12.20
N ALA A 241 14.75 2.97 -12.53
CA ALA A 241 14.64 4.02 -11.52
C ALA A 241 13.44 3.78 -10.60
N ASN A 242 13.53 4.27 -9.36
CA ASN A 242 12.44 4.21 -8.39
C ASN A 242 11.50 5.40 -8.62
N TRP A 243 10.30 5.12 -9.12
CA TRP A 243 9.30 6.15 -9.38
C TRP A 243 8.29 6.22 -8.24
N ASP A 244 7.90 7.43 -7.86
CA ASP A 244 6.76 7.61 -6.96
C ASP A 244 5.47 7.34 -7.74
N ILE A 245 5.33 8.00 -8.88
CA ILE A 245 4.13 7.95 -9.73
C ILE A 245 4.54 7.71 -11.17
N VAL A 246 3.92 6.70 -11.80
CA VAL A 246 4.01 6.45 -13.24
C VAL A 246 2.65 6.75 -13.86
N CYS A 247 2.61 7.73 -14.75
CA CYS A 247 1.40 8.12 -15.47
C CYS A 247 1.46 7.70 -16.94
N LEU A 248 0.52 6.88 -17.41
CA LEU A 248 0.43 6.49 -18.82
C LEU A 248 -0.74 7.19 -19.50
N ILE A 249 -0.44 8.04 -20.48
CA ILE A 249 -1.44 8.80 -21.22
C ILE A 249 -1.89 8.04 -22.47
N ASN A 250 -3.20 7.97 -22.70
CA ASN A 250 -3.83 7.11 -23.71
C ASN A 250 -3.51 5.63 -23.49
N ALA A 251 -3.62 5.19 -22.23
CA ALA A 251 -3.25 3.84 -21.79
C ALA A 251 -3.94 2.74 -22.61
N ASP A 252 -5.19 2.95 -23.02
CA ASP A 252 -5.97 2.03 -23.86
C ASP A 252 -5.40 1.80 -25.27
N SER A 253 -4.56 2.71 -25.76
CA SER A 253 -3.85 2.56 -27.04
C SER A 253 -2.59 1.71 -26.91
N PHE A 254 -1.93 1.75 -25.75
CA PHE A 254 -0.65 1.09 -25.51
C PHE A 254 -0.78 -0.29 -24.85
N LEU A 255 -1.85 -0.52 -24.10
CA LEU A 255 -2.11 -1.73 -23.33
C LEU A 255 -3.08 -2.68 -24.05
N ALA A 256 -2.83 -2.94 -25.33
CA ALA A 256 -3.68 -3.84 -26.11
C ALA A 256 -3.54 -5.31 -25.69
N THR A 257 -2.36 -5.73 -25.23
CA THR A 257 -2.05 -7.10 -24.78
C THR A 257 -0.94 -7.09 -23.73
N LYS A 258 -0.78 -8.20 -22.99
CA LYS A 258 0.36 -8.42 -22.06
C LYS A 258 1.68 -8.75 -22.76
N SER A 259 1.66 -8.98 -24.07
CA SER A 259 2.85 -9.39 -24.84
C SER A 259 3.69 -8.22 -25.33
N THR A 260 3.25 -6.97 -25.12
CA THR A 260 4.04 -5.80 -25.55
C THR A 260 5.25 -5.61 -24.64
N ARG A 261 6.36 -5.16 -25.23
CA ARG A 261 7.59 -4.87 -24.48
C ARG A 261 7.34 -3.78 -23.43
N LEU A 262 6.63 -2.72 -23.81
CA LEU A 262 6.18 -1.69 -22.90
C LEU A 262 5.41 -2.23 -21.69
N PHE A 263 4.46 -3.17 -21.89
CA PHE A 263 3.73 -3.77 -20.77
C PHE A 263 4.69 -4.47 -19.80
N GLY A 264 5.62 -5.28 -20.31
CA GLY A 264 6.62 -5.96 -19.48
C GLY A 264 7.47 -5.00 -18.65
N ILE A 265 7.87 -3.87 -19.25
CA ILE A 265 8.58 -2.80 -18.55
C ILE A 265 7.71 -2.16 -17.49
N LEU A 266 6.49 -1.72 -17.83
CA LEU A 266 5.57 -1.08 -16.90
C LEU A 266 5.23 -1.97 -15.72
N HIS A 267 5.08 -3.28 -15.95
CA HIS A 267 4.77 -4.26 -14.91
C HIS A 267 5.91 -4.44 -13.92
N THR A 268 7.16 -4.46 -14.40
CA THR A 268 8.35 -4.71 -13.57
C THR A 268 9.00 -3.45 -13.02
N MET A 269 8.64 -2.28 -13.55
CA MET A 269 9.15 -0.99 -13.11
C MET A 269 8.79 -0.72 -11.63
N PRO A 270 9.78 -0.39 -10.78
CA PRO A 270 9.55 0.03 -9.41
C PRO A 270 8.72 1.31 -9.38
N LYS A 271 7.51 1.22 -8.82
CA LYS A 271 6.59 2.36 -8.69
C LYS A 271 5.69 2.19 -7.48
N ALA A 272 5.42 3.29 -6.76
CA ALA A 272 4.45 3.27 -5.67
C ALA A 272 3.00 3.40 -6.19
N LEU A 273 2.79 4.19 -7.25
CA LEU A 273 1.46 4.43 -7.82
C LEU A 273 1.48 4.44 -9.35
N PHE A 274 0.55 3.71 -9.98
CA PHE A 274 0.31 3.80 -11.42
C PHE A 274 -1.01 4.54 -11.72
N VAL A 275 -0.98 5.50 -12.63
CA VAL A 275 -2.15 6.27 -13.06
C VAL A 275 -2.29 6.26 -14.58
N GLY A 276 -3.38 5.68 -15.09
CA GLY A 276 -3.71 5.73 -16.51
C GLY A 276 -4.67 6.87 -16.87
N LEU A 277 -4.45 7.52 -18.01
CA LEU A 277 -5.50 8.29 -18.69
C LEU A 277 -6.00 7.48 -19.89
N PHE A 278 -7.28 7.11 -19.86
CA PHE A 278 -7.92 6.27 -20.86
C PHE A 278 -8.85 7.12 -21.74
N ALA A 279 -8.71 7.03 -23.06
CA ALA A 279 -9.57 7.80 -23.96
C ALA A 279 -11.04 7.36 -23.88
N GLY A 280 -11.29 6.08 -23.58
CA GLY A 280 -12.62 5.52 -23.34
C GLY A 280 -12.56 4.17 -22.63
N LEU A 281 -13.71 3.49 -22.57
CA LEU A 281 -13.85 2.20 -21.89
C LEU A 281 -13.89 0.99 -22.84
N ALA A 282 -13.73 1.20 -24.14
CA ALA A 282 -13.81 0.13 -25.15
C ALA A 282 -12.76 -0.98 -24.96
N PHE A 283 -11.66 -0.71 -24.25
CA PHE A 283 -10.68 -1.74 -23.91
C PHE A 283 -11.24 -2.81 -22.96
N ARG A 284 -12.31 -2.53 -22.19
CA ARG A 284 -12.94 -3.49 -21.28
C ARG A 284 -13.62 -4.64 -22.01
N GLU A 285 -14.08 -4.39 -23.23
CA GLU A 285 -14.74 -5.39 -24.09
C GLU A 285 -13.72 -6.35 -24.74
N ARG A 286 -12.43 -5.97 -24.76
CA ARG A 286 -11.35 -6.78 -25.33
C ARG A 286 -10.62 -7.49 -24.19
N GLU A 287 -10.85 -8.78 -24.03
CA GLU A 287 -10.28 -9.60 -22.95
C GLU A 287 -8.78 -9.38 -22.74
N ALA A 288 -7.96 -9.48 -23.80
CA ALA A 288 -6.52 -9.29 -23.69
C ALA A 288 -6.10 -7.89 -23.18
N ALA A 289 -6.84 -6.84 -23.59
CA ALA A 289 -6.56 -5.47 -23.17
C ALA A 289 -7.05 -5.21 -21.74
N ARG A 290 -8.24 -5.72 -21.40
CA ARG A 290 -8.79 -5.71 -20.06
C ARG A 290 -7.84 -6.37 -19.07
N ASP A 291 -7.32 -7.55 -19.40
CA ASP A 291 -6.45 -8.33 -18.52
C ASP A 291 -5.07 -7.68 -18.37
N ALA A 292 -4.54 -7.08 -19.44
CA ALA A 292 -3.31 -6.28 -19.36
C ALA A 292 -3.50 -5.08 -18.44
N CYS A 293 -4.59 -4.32 -18.61
CA CYS A 293 -4.88 -3.20 -17.73
C CYS A 293 -5.10 -3.67 -16.28
N ALA A 294 -5.84 -4.77 -16.06
CA ALA A 294 -6.12 -5.30 -14.72
C ALA A 294 -4.83 -5.59 -13.96
N SER A 295 -3.90 -6.27 -14.63
CA SER A 295 -2.58 -6.62 -14.10
C SER A 295 -1.79 -5.39 -13.66
N LEU A 296 -1.78 -4.31 -14.46
CA LEU A 296 -1.06 -3.08 -14.11
C LEU A 296 -1.71 -2.28 -12.98
N LEU A 297 -3.03 -2.41 -12.81
CA LEU A 297 -3.76 -1.77 -11.72
C LEU A 297 -3.77 -2.60 -10.43
N GLY A 298 -3.12 -3.78 -10.42
CA GLY A 298 -3.12 -4.68 -9.26
C GLY A 298 -4.49 -5.30 -8.98
N ILE A 299 -5.31 -5.47 -10.02
CA ILE A 299 -6.62 -6.12 -9.93
C ILE A 299 -6.45 -7.64 -10.13
N SER A 300 -6.98 -8.45 -9.21
CA SER A 300 -6.90 -9.91 -9.31
C SER A 300 -7.79 -10.45 -10.42
N PRO A 301 -7.31 -11.40 -11.25
CA PRO A 301 -8.11 -11.99 -12.34
C PRO A 301 -9.26 -12.88 -11.84
N VAL A 302 -9.23 -13.34 -10.59
CA VAL A 302 -10.20 -14.31 -10.01
C VAL A 302 -11.43 -13.62 -9.39
N SER A 303 -11.32 -12.31 -9.11
CA SER A 303 -12.41 -11.48 -8.58
C SER A 303 -13.50 -11.25 -9.64
N PRO A 304 -14.75 -10.86 -9.27
CA PRO A 304 -15.69 -10.21 -10.18
C PRO A 304 -15.08 -8.88 -10.70
N THR A 305 -14.12 -9.03 -11.60
CA THR A 305 -13.14 -8.04 -12.06
C THR A 305 -13.83 -6.81 -12.61
N HIS A 306 -15.06 -6.96 -13.09
CA HIS A 306 -15.86 -5.90 -13.70
C HIS A 306 -16.29 -4.78 -12.73
N MET A 307 -16.40 -5.06 -11.41
CA MET A 307 -16.90 -4.06 -10.46
C MET A 307 -15.82 -3.08 -9.99
N ILE A 308 -14.60 -3.55 -9.75
CA ILE A 308 -13.51 -2.70 -9.22
C ILE A 308 -13.12 -1.57 -10.17
N TRP A 309 -13.24 -1.80 -11.48
CA TRP A 309 -13.03 -0.78 -12.49
C TRP A 309 -13.90 0.47 -12.32
N ARG A 310 -15.07 0.33 -11.70
CA ARG A 310 -15.98 1.46 -11.43
C ARG A 310 -15.43 2.42 -10.38
N TYR A 311 -14.54 1.93 -9.52
CA TYR A 311 -13.92 2.70 -8.45
C TYR A 311 -12.51 3.15 -8.83
N LEU A 312 -11.73 2.31 -9.51
CA LEU A 312 -10.35 2.69 -9.87
C LEU A 312 -10.25 3.60 -11.10
N LEU A 313 -11.17 3.44 -12.06
CA LEU A 313 -11.25 4.28 -13.25
C LEU A 313 -12.52 5.12 -13.25
N ARG A 314 -12.35 6.44 -13.16
CA ARG A 314 -13.47 7.37 -13.09
C ARG A 314 -13.55 8.26 -14.32
N ASN A 315 -14.74 8.37 -14.89
CA ASN A 315 -15.10 9.48 -15.77
C ASN A 315 -15.50 10.68 -14.89
N PRO A 316 -14.76 11.80 -14.89
CA PRO A 316 -15.05 12.95 -14.02
C PRO A 316 -16.38 13.65 -14.31
N ALA A 317 -16.97 13.41 -15.49
CA ALA A 317 -18.29 13.91 -15.85
C ALA A 317 -19.44 13.12 -15.20
N GLU A 318 -19.16 11.94 -14.66
CA GLU A 318 -20.13 11.10 -13.97
C GLU A 318 -20.13 11.35 -12.46
N ALA A 319 -21.30 11.17 -11.83
CA ALA A 319 -21.42 11.22 -10.38
C ALA A 319 -20.55 10.13 -9.74
N ALA A 320 -20.01 10.44 -8.54
CA ALA A 320 -19.30 9.44 -7.76
C ALA A 320 -20.27 8.31 -7.39
N LYS A 321 -19.84 7.06 -7.59
CA LYS A 321 -20.61 5.90 -7.17
C LYS A 321 -20.45 5.70 -5.66
N PRO A 322 -21.49 5.26 -4.94
CA PRO A 322 -21.33 4.88 -3.54
C PRO A 322 -20.34 3.72 -3.44
N LEU A 323 -19.56 3.69 -2.36
CA LEU A 323 -18.70 2.56 -2.02
C LEU A 323 -19.56 1.31 -1.83
N PRO A 324 -19.04 0.11 -2.12
CA PRO A 324 -19.79 -1.11 -1.85
C PRO A 324 -20.05 -1.22 -0.34
N GLU A 325 -21.19 -1.78 0.02
CA GLU A 325 -21.47 -2.08 1.43
C GLU A 325 -20.55 -3.22 1.88
N PRO A 326 -19.98 -3.15 3.09
CA PRO A 326 -19.23 -4.28 3.64
C PRO A 326 -20.16 -5.49 3.72
N PRO A 327 -19.65 -6.71 3.48
CA PRO A 327 -20.46 -7.91 3.57
C PRO A 327 -21.10 -7.95 4.96
N SER A 328 -22.43 -8.15 5.01
CA SER A 328 -23.14 -8.31 6.26
C SER A 328 -22.49 -9.45 7.02
N ALA A 329 -21.95 -9.17 8.22
CA ALA A 329 -21.41 -10.18 9.11
C ALA A 329 -22.53 -11.20 9.38
N GLN A 330 -22.51 -12.34 8.67
CA GLN A 330 -23.44 -13.41 8.99
C GLN A 330 -23.00 -13.99 10.33
N PRO A 331 -23.85 -13.95 11.37
CA PRO A 331 -23.53 -14.55 12.64
C PRO A 331 -23.50 -16.07 12.47
N GLY A 332 -22.30 -16.66 12.57
CA GLY A 332 -22.10 -18.07 12.89
C GLY A 332 -22.49 -19.08 11.81
N SER A 333 -21.50 -19.48 11.01
CA SER A 333 -21.35 -20.90 10.66
C SER A 333 -19.89 -21.27 10.80
N SER A 334 -19.46 -21.51 12.04
CA SER A 334 -18.32 -22.37 12.33
C SER A 334 -18.69 -23.81 11.95
N GLU A 335 -18.88 -24.06 10.66
CA GLU A 335 -18.69 -25.39 10.13
C GLU A 335 -17.19 -25.53 9.89
N THR A 336 -16.56 -26.35 10.73
CA THR A 336 -15.28 -26.99 10.46
C THR A 336 -15.32 -27.64 9.08
N LYS A 337 -15.03 -26.87 8.03
CA LYS A 337 -14.56 -27.42 6.78
C LYS A 337 -13.18 -27.95 7.08
N GLN A 338 -13.14 -29.26 7.27
CA GLN A 338 -11.95 -30.08 7.19
C GLN A 338 -11.31 -29.80 5.82
N ASN A 339 -10.44 -28.79 5.77
CA ASN A 339 -9.69 -28.44 4.57
C ASN A 339 -8.60 -29.51 4.43
N ASP A 340 -8.88 -30.53 3.63
CA ASP A 340 -7.84 -31.18 2.84
C ASP A 340 -7.09 -30.06 2.12
N SER A 341 -5.86 -29.81 2.56
CA SER A 341 -4.96 -28.81 1.98
C SER A 341 -4.82 -29.06 0.47
N PRO A 342 -5.31 -28.16 -0.40
CA PRO A 342 -4.80 -28.10 -1.75
C PRO A 342 -3.43 -27.43 -1.67
N GLY A 343 -2.43 -28.10 -2.24
CA GLY A 343 -1.03 -27.76 -2.11
C GLY A 343 -0.69 -26.27 -2.28
N LEU A 344 0.23 -25.83 -1.42
CA LEU A 344 1.06 -24.65 -1.58
C LEU A 344 1.60 -24.53 -3.02
N ALA A 345 1.06 -23.59 -3.82
CA ALA A 345 1.74 -22.70 -4.79
C ALA A 345 0.75 -22.08 -5.82
N PRO A 346 0.96 -20.85 -6.33
CA PRO A 346 2.25 -20.16 -6.44
C PRO A 346 2.24 -18.70 -5.95
N TYR A 347 2.53 -18.47 -4.66
CA TYR A 347 3.03 -17.17 -4.18
C TYR A 347 4.56 -17.08 -4.29
N SER A 348 5.13 -17.49 -5.44
CA SER A 348 6.57 -17.66 -5.62
C SER A 348 7.25 -16.61 -6.51
N TYR A 349 6.54 -15.59 -7.01
CA TYR A 349 7.16 -14.54 -7.82
C TYR A 349 7.36 -13.21 -7.07
N GLU A 350 6.44 -12.80 -6.19
CA GLU A 350 6.50 -11.46 -5.56
C GLU A 350 7.21 -11.45 -4.19
N LEU A 351 7.20 -12.57 -3.45
CA LEU A 351 7.98 -12.72 -2.21
C LEU A 351 9.48 -13.05 -2.45
N ARG A 352 9.85 -13.51 -3.66
CA ARG A 352 11.26 -13.75 -4.03
C ARG A 352 12.00 -12.47 -4.41
N SER A 353 11.29 -11.43 -4.84
CA SER A 353 11.88 -10.11 -5.06
C SER A 353 12.28 -9.45 -3.72
N PHE A 354 11.46 -9.59 -2.68
CA PHE A 354 11.74 -8.96 -1.38
C PHE A 354 12.84 -9.69 -0.57
N LEU A 355 12.91 -11.03 -0.63
CA LEU A 355 13.96 -11.82 0.04
C LEU A 355 15.24 -11.96 -0.82
N GLY A 356 15.15 -11.80 -2.14
CA GLY A 356 16.30 -11.78 -3.05
C GLY A 356 17.16 -10.53 -2.91
N ASP A 357 16.55 -9.40 -2.55
CA ASP A 357 17.26 -8.15 -2.30
C ASP A 357 17.94 -8.14 -0.92
N ALA A 358 17.37 -8.78 0.10
CA ALA A 358 18.03 -8.93 1.40
C ALA A 358 19.32 -9.77 1.35
N LYS A 359 19.40 -10.79 0.48
CA LYS A 359 20.63 -11.60 0.28
C LYS A 359 21.63 -10.99 -0.69
N ARG A 360 21.23 -10.10 -1.60
CA ARG A 360 22.16 -9.40 -2.49
C ARG A 360 23.01 -8.35 -1.78
N TYR A 361 22.57 -7.86 -0.62
CA TYR A 361 23.34 -6.90 0.19
C TYR A 361 24.29 -7.56 1.22
N GLU A 362 24.31 -8.90 1.33
CA GLU A 362 25.23 -9.61 2.24
C GLU A 362 26.64 -9.83 1.63
N HIS A 363 26.82 -9.59 0.33
CA HIS A 363 28.09 -9.78 -0.37
C HIS A 363 28.76 -8.51 -0.93
N VAL A 364 28.26 -7.33 -0.56
CA VAL A 364 28.92 -6.06 -0.88
C VAL A 364 29.08 -5.22 0.39
N THR A 365 29.86 -5.74 1.34
CA THR A 365 30.46 -4.92 2.40
C THR A 365 31.97 -5.10 2.37
N SER A 366 32.67 -4.10 1.82
CA SER A 366 34.00 -3.71 2.30
C SER A 366 33.81 -2.41 3.09
N PRO A 367 34.60 -2.17 4.16
CA PRO A 367 34.08 -1.55 5.38
C PRO A 367 34.24 -0.04 5.36
N ALA A 368 33.14 0.68 5.20
CA ALA A 368 32.99 2.03 5.75
C ALA A 368 31.50 2.41 5.72
N VAL A 369 31.03 2.91 6.86
CA VAL A 369 29.68 3.44 7.14
C VAL A 369 28.65 2.38 7.59
N PRO A 370 28.27 2.36 8.89
CA PRO A 370 27.20 1.51 9.37
C PRO A 370 25.85 2.00 8.84
N PHE A 371 25.07 1.06 8.28
CA PHE A 371 23.66 1.23 8.00
C PHE A 371 22.91 1.47 9.32
N ARG A 372 22.49 2.70 9.58
CA ARG A 372 21.53 3.01 10.65
C ARG A 372 20.13 2.80 10.10
N ALA A 373 19.48 1.72 10.52
CA ALA A 373 18.03 1.63 10.45
C ALA A 373 17.44 2.74 11.34
N TYR A 374 16.90 3.79 10.73
CA TYR A 374 16.10 4.77 11.46
C TYR A 374 14.68 4.20 11.62
N TYR A 375 14.52 3.35 12.64
CA TYR A 375 13.28 3.26 13.38
C TYR A 375 13.55 3.95 14.72
N HIS A 376 13.13 5.20 14.84
CA HIS A 376 12.88 5.80 16.15
C HIS A 376 11.37 6.01 16.24
N LEU A 377 10.80 5.26 17.20
CA LEU A 377 9.59 5.46 18.00
C LEU A 377 8.58 6.51 17.53
#